data_AF-H0AF89-F1
#
_entry.id   AF-H0AF89-F1
#
_cell.length_a   1.000
_cell.length_b   1.000
_cell.length_c   1.000
_cell.angle_alpha   90.00
_cell.angle_beta   90.00
_cell.angle_gamma   90.00
#
_symmetry.space_group_name_H-M   'P 1'
#
loop_
_entity.id
_entity.type
_entity.pdbx_description
1 polymer ?
#
loop_
_entity_poly.entity_id
_entity_poly.type
_entity_poly.pdbx_seq_one_letter_code
_entity_poly.pdbx_strand_id
1 'polypeptide(L)' 'MTEEIVLGGGCFWCTEAAFKEVDGVKSVTSGYAGGHTENPSYREVCSGDTGHAEVVKII' A
#
# COMPACT_ATOMS: atom_id res chain seq x y z
N MET A 1 -7.16 1.69 21.62
CA MET A 1 -6.82 0.60 20.69
C MET A 1 -6.90 1.18 19.29
N THR A 2 -5.92 0.89 18.44
CA THR A 2 -5.90 1.27 17.03
C THR A 2 -6.08 0.00 16.22
N GLU A 3 -6.90 0.06 15.16
CA GLU A 3 -7.10 -1.05 14.24
C GLU A 3 -6.18 -0.85 13.02
N GLU A 4 -5.93 -1.91 12.26
CA GLU A 4 -5.16 -1.82 11.03
C GLU A 4 -5.90 -2.40 9.83
N ILE A 5 -5.69 -1.81 8.65
CA ILE A 5 -6.21 -2.29 7.39
C ILE A 5 -5.22 -2.04 6.25
N VAL A 6 -5.20 -2.96 5.27
CA VAL A 6 -4.43 -2.83 4.03
C VAL A 6 -5.42 -2.68 2.88
N LEU A 7 -5.28 -1.60 2.10
CA LEU A 7 -6.19 -1.27 1.00
C LEU A 7 -5.42 -1.12 -0.31
N GLY A 8 -5.88 -1.82 -1.36
CA GLY A 8 -5.44 -1.62 -2.74
C GLY A 8 -6.41 -0.69 -3.47
N GLY A 9 -5.90 0.41 -4.02
CA GLY A 9 -6.73 1.48 -4.57
C GLY A 9 -6.14 2.19 -5.80
N GLY A 10 -5.19 1.56 -6.50
CA GLY A 10 -4.41 2.18 -7.57
C GLY A 10 -3.10 2.76 -7.05
N CYS A 11 -2.64 3.87 -7.63
CA CYS A 11 -1.34 4.44 -7.30
C CYS A 11 -1.24 4.79 -5.81
N PHE A 12 -0.31 4.15 -5.09
CA PHE A 12 -0.16 4.31 -3.65
C PHE A 12 0.21 5.73 -3.21
N TRP A 13 0.80 6.56 -4.07
CA TRP A 13 1.11 7.97 -3.76
C TRP A 13 -0.16 8.79 -3.63
N CYS A 14 -1.15 8.53 -4.49
CA CYS A 14 -2.43 9.21 -4.45
C CYS A 14 -3.26 8.75 -3.26
N THR A 15 -3.32 7.44 -3.01
CA THR A 15 -4.11 6.91 -1.89
C THR A 15 -3.48 7.24 -0.55
N GLU A 16 -2.15 7.18 -0.43
CA GLU A 16 -1.43 7.58 0.78
C GLU A 16 -1.70 9.04 1.13
N ALA A 17 -1.58 9.95 0.15
CA ALA A 17 -1.88 11.36 0.34
C ALA A 17 -3.33 11.58 0.78
N ALA A 18 -4.29 10.90 0.16
CA ALA A 18 -5.70 11.03 0.52
C ALA A 18 -6.00 10.58 1.96
N PHE A 19 -5.43 9.45 2.41
CA PHE A 19 -5.67 8.95 3.76
C PHE A 19 -4.93 9.71 4.86
N LYS A 20 -3.79 10.35 4.55
CA LYS A 20 -3.06 11.20 5.50
C LYS A 20 -3.88 12.41 5.95
N GLU A 21 -4.83 12.88 5.14
CA GLU A 21 -5.70 14.01 5.45
C GLU A 21 -6.98 13.61 6.20
N VAL A 22 -7.20 12.32 6.48
CA VAL A 22 -8.41 11.85 7.16
C VAL A 22 -8.27 11.93 8.68
N ASP A 23 -9.16 12.67 9.32
CA ASP A 23 -9.21 12.78 10.78
C ASP A 23 -9.33 11.42 11.47
N GLY A 24 -8.42 11.16 12.40
CA GLY A 24 -8.38 9.91 13.17
C GLY A 24 -7.36 8.90 12.64
N VAL A 25 -6.91 9.02 11.39
CA VAL A 25 -5.79 8.22 10.87
C VAL A 25 -4.50 8.59 11.61
N LYS A 26 -3.81 7.58 12.14
CA LYS A 26 -2.56 7.71 12.88
C LYS A 26 -1.35 7.58 11.97
N SER A 27 -1.40 6.68 11.00
CA SER A 27 -0.34 6.54 10.00
C SER A 27 -0.83 5.90 8.72
N VAL A 28 -0.12 6.19 7.63
CA VAL A 28 -0.32 5.57 6.33
C VAL A 28 1.05 5.20 5.76
N THR A 29 1.21 3.93 5.37
CA THR A 29 2.46 3.41 4.81
C THR A 29 2.20 2.75 3.46
N SER A 30 2.85 3.26 2.41
CA SER A 30 2.83 2.69 1.06
C SER A 30 3.62 1.38 0.98
N GLY A 31 3.11 0.40 0.24
CA GLY A 31 3.76 -0.90 0.05
C GLY A 31 3.14 -1.75 -1.05
N TYR A 32 3.53 -3.02 -1.09
CA TYR A 32 3.08 -4.01 -2.06
C TYR A 32 2.53 -5.25 -1.35
N ALA A 33 1.40 -5.77 -1.81
CA ALA A 33 0.78 -6.97 -1.22
C ALA A 33 0.01 -7.80 -2.25
N GLY A 34 -0.30 -9.06 -1.90
CA GLY A 34 -1.12 -9.95 -2.71
C GLY A 34 -0.39 -10.71 -3.83
N GLY A 35 0.92 -10.46 -4.01
CA GLY A 35 1.76 -11.17 -4.97
C GLY A 35 2.51 -12.37 -4.37
N HIS A 36 3.35 -12.99 -5.19
CA HIS A 36 4.06 -14.25 -4.88
C HIS A 36 5.59 -14.09 -4.76
N THR A 37 6.15 -12.96 -5.18
CA THR A 37 7.57 -12.65 -5.00
C THR A 37 7.84 -12.16 -3.58
N GLU A 38 8.81 -12.75 -2.87
CA GLU A 38 9.22 -12.27 -1.55
C GLU A 38 10.04 -10.98 -1.65
N ASN A 39 9.75 -10.02 -0.77
CA ASN A 39 10.47 -8.73 -0.66
C ASN A 39 10.73 -8.02 -2.01
N PRO A 40 9.69 -7.81 -2.84
CA PRO A 40 9.87 -7.26 -4.18
C PRO A 40 10.34 -5.80 -4.11
N SER A 41 11.23 -5.42 -5.01
CA SER A 41 11.54 -4.01 -5.28
C SER A 41 10.46 -3.36 -6.15
N TYR A 42 10.41 -2.03 -6.15
CA TYR A 42 9.50 -1.28 -7.04
C TYR A 42 9.66 -1.68 -8.51
N ARG A 43 10.90 -1.87 -8.97
CA ARG A 43 11.17 -2.23 -10.37
C ARG A 43 10.62 -3.61 -10.72
N GLU A 44 10.70 -4.57 -9.80
CA GLU A 44 10.12 -5.90 -10.00
C GLU A 44 8.59 -5.84 -10.03
N VAL A 45 7.97 -5.05 -9.15
CA VAL A 45 6.51 -4.84 -9.19
C VAL A 45 6.09 -4.20 -10.51
N CYS A 46 6.81 -3.19 -10.99
CA CYS A 46 6.54 -2.54 -12.27
C CYS A 46 6.72 -3.45 -13.49
N SER A 47 7.43 -4.58 -13.39
CA SER A 47 7.48 -5.56 -14.50
C SER A 47 6.14 -6.27 -14.69
N GLY A 48 5.30 -6.32 -13.65
CA GLY A 48 4.03 -7.02 -13.63
C GLY A 48 4.14 -8.50 -13.26
N ASP A 49 5.34 -9.05 -13.16
CA ASP A 49 5.55 -10.49 -12.97
C ASP A 49 5.34 -10.95 -11.52
N THR A 50 5.43 -10.04 -10.55
CA THR A 50 5.38 -10.40 -9.13
C THR A 50 3.97 -10.66 -8.58
N GLY A 51 2.94 -10.22 -9.33
CA GLY A 51 1.54 -10.30 -8.93
C GLY A 51 1.13 -9.38 -7.77
N HIS A 52 2.00 -8.51 -7.28
CA HIS A 52 1.65 -7.57 -6.21
C HIS A 52 0.82 -6.40 -6.70
N ALA A 53 -0.10 -5.94 -5.86
CA ALA A 53 -0.79 -4.66 -6.02
C ALA A 53 -0.09 -3.57 -5.19
N GLU A 54 -0.13 -2.34 -5.68
CA GLU A 54 0.15 -1.17 -4.86
C GLU A 54 -0.93 -1.02 -3.79
N VAL A 55 -0.51 -0.93 -2.54
CA VAL A 55 -1.40 -0.84 -1.37
C VAL A 55 -0.91 0.21 -0.38
N VAL A 56 -1.82 0.63 0.50
CA VAL A 56 -1.49 1.41 1.69
C VAL A 56 -1.94 0.67 2.94
N LYS A 57 -1.10 0.63 3.97
CA LYS A 57 -1.45 0.18 5.31
C LYS A 57 -1.82 1.39 6.16
N ILE A 58 -2.99 1.35 6.80
CA ILE A 58 -3.54 2.43 7.61
C ILE A 58 -3.66 1.95 9.06
N ILE A 59 -3.28 2.81 10.01
CA ILE A 59 -3.44 2.64 11.47
C ILE A 59 -4.17 3.87 12.02
#